data_AF-A0A263D7A7-F1
#
_entry.id   AF-A0A263D7A7-F1
#
_cell.length_a   1.000
_cell.length_b   1.000
_cell.length_c   1.000
_cell.angle_alpha   90.00
_cell.angle_beta   90.00
_cell.angle_gamma   90.00
#
_symmetry.space_group_name_H-M   'P 1'
#
loop_
_entity.id
_entity.type
_entity.pdbx_description
1 polymer ?
#
loop_
_entity_poly.entity_id
_entity_poly.type
_entity_poly.pdbx_seq_one_letter_code
_entity_poly.pdbx_strand_id
1 'polypeptide(L)'
;MTGPSGGNLHMDTAATERAMAALAAAGEDLRTGWETSLSAITSLDGQLGQGPLGQNFLGDYGPAATAIRQAANQCVSGPGRIAAAGQAGIADYAQADTDGAAGFHTRNRAE
;
A
#
# COMPACT_ATOMS: atom_id res chain seq x y z
N MET A 1 28.44 -18.77 26.19
CA MET A 1 28.30 -17.77 25.10
C MET A 1 27.58 -18.45 23.95
N THR A 2 26.26 -18.31 23.88
CA THR A 2 25.43 -18.71 22.74
C THR A 2 25.56 -17.63 21.68
N GLY A 3 26.29 -17.89 20.60
CA GLY A 3 26.38 -16.98 19.46
C GLY A 3 24.99 -16.69 18.88
N PRO A 4 24.79 -15.53 18.25
CA PRO A 4 23.51 -15.18 17.66
C PRO A 4 23.12 -16.28 16.67
N SER A 5 22.02 -16.97 16.96
CA SER A 5 21.35 -17.86 16.03
C SER A 5 20.84 -16.99 14.89
N GLY A 6 21.70 -16.69 13.93
CA GLY A 6 21.31 -16.11 12.65
C GLY A 6 20.39 -17.10 11.98
N GLY A 7 19.11 -17.03 12.33
CA GLY A 7 18.08 -17.89 11.77
C GLY A 7 18.13 -17.73 10.25
N ASN A 8 18.19 -18.85 9.54
CA ASN A 8 18.07 -18.92 8.09
C ASN A 8 16.73 -18.31 7.69
N LEU A 9 16.69 -17.00 7.52
CA LEU A 9 15.53 -16.25 7.07
C LEU A 9 15.53 -16.34 5.55
N HIS A 10 15.04 -17.47 5.04
CA HIS A 10 14.93 -17.70 3.61
C HIS A 10 13.58 -17.16 3.12
N MET A 11 13.60 -16.07 2.37
CA MET A 11 12.42 -15.54 1.70
C MET A 11 12.21 -16.23 0.36
N ASP A 12 11.01 -16.76 0.13
CA ASP A 12 10.55 -17.12 -1.21
C ASP A 12 10.23 -15.83 -1.98
N THR A 13 11.24 -15.32 -2.69
CA THR A 13 11.16 -14.06 -3.43
C THR A 13 10.07 -14.12 -4.50
N ALA A 14 9.96 -15.23 -5.24
CA ALA A 14 8.97 -15.40 -6.30
C ALA A 14 7.51 -15.43 -5.78
N ALA A 15 7.26 -16.08 -4.64
CA ALA A 15 5.94 -16.03 -4.01
C ALA A 15 5.63 -14.63 -3.48
N THR A 16 6.62 -13.97 -2.86
CA THR A 16 6.45 -12.62 -2.30
C THR A 16 6.22 -11.57 -3.38
N GLU A 17 6.93 -11.65 -4.51
CA GLU A 17 6.73 -10.77 -5.68
C GLU A 17 5.32 -10.88 -6.22
N ARG A 18 4.82 -12.11 -6.40
CA ARG A 18 3.43 -12.35 -6.85
C ARG A 18 2.41 -11.77 -5.87
N ALA A 19 2.64 -11.92 -4.57
CA ALA A 19 1.76 -11.37 -3.55
C ALA A 19 1.75 -9.82 -3.58
N MET A 20 2.92 -9.18 -3.72
CA MET A 20 3.01 -7.72 -3.83
C MET A 20 2.39 -7.19 -5.12
N ALA A 21 2.55 -7.90 -6.24
CA ALA A 21 1.89 -7.55 -7.50
C ALA A 21 0.36 -7.66 -7.39
N ALA A 22 -0.15 -8.72 -6.77
CA ALA A 22 -1.59 -8.87 -6.51
C ALA A 22 -2.12 -7.77 -5.58
N LEU A 23 -1.36 -7.39 -4.55
CA LEU A 23 -1.72 -6.29 -3.66
C LEU A 23 -1.74 -4.94 -4.38
N ALA A 24 -0.78 -4.69 -5.27
CA ALA A 24 -0.74 -3.49 -6.09
C ALA A 24 -1.96 -3.40 -7.01
N ALA A 25 -2.30 -4.49 -7.70
CA ALA A 25 -3.47 -4.57 -8.57
C ALA A 25 -4.78 -4.32 -7.80
N ALA A 26 -4.97 -5.00 -6.66
CA ALA A 26 -6.15 -4.80 -5.82
C ALA A 26 -6.22 -3.35 -5.27
N GLY A 27 -5.08 -2.74 -4.95
CA GLY A 27 -5.00 -1.34 -4.56
C GLY A 27 -5.44 -0.38 -5.66
N GLU A 28 -5.04 -0.65 -6.90
CA GLU A 28 -5.40 0.15 -8.07
C GLU A 28 -6.88 0.03 -8.42
N ASP A 29 -7.45 -1.18 -8.33
CA ASP A 29 -8.89 -1.41 -8.49
C ASP A 29 -9.68 -0.65 -7.43
N LEU A 30 -9.25 -0.72 -6.17
CA LEU A 30 -9.86 0.00 -5.05
C LEU A 30 -9.81 1.52 -5.27
N ARG A 31 -8.66 2.07 -5.68
CA ARG A 31 -8.47 3.49 -5.96
C ARG A 31 -9.41 3.95 -7.08
N THR A 32 -9.45 3.22 -8.19
CA THR A 32 -10.30 3.53 -9.35
C THR A 32 -11.79 3.46 -9.00
N GLY A 33 -12.20 2.43 -8.26
CA GLY A 33 -13.58 2.28 -7.79
C GLY A 33 -14.00 3.40 -6.85
N TRP A 34 -13.10 3.84 -5.96
CA TRP A 34 -13.34 4.98 -5.09
C TRP A 34 -13.45 6.30 -5.87
N GLU A 35 -12.54 6.59 -6.79
CA GLU A 35 -12.58 7.81 -7.62
C GLU A 35 -13.86 7.91 -8.45
N THR A 36 -14.28 6.79 -9.04
CA THR A 36 -15.54 6.70 -9.78
C THR A 36 -16.74 7.02 -8.88
N SER A 37 -16.78 6.43 -7.68
CA SER A 37 -17.85 6.65 -6.71
C SER A 37 -17.85 8.10 -6.19
N LEU A 38 -16.68 8.65 -5.91
CA LEU A 38 -16.50 10.03 -5.45
C LEU A 38 -16.97 11.04 -6.50
N SER A 39 -16.69 10.78 -7.78
CA SER A 39 -17.18 11.60 -8.89
C SER A 39 -18.71 11.60 -8.94
N ALA A 40 -19.34 10.43 -8.82
CA ALA A 40 -20.80 10.30 -8.77
C ALA A 40 -21.40 11.06 -7.58
N ILE A 41 -20.83 10.92 -6.37
CA ILE A 41 -21.27 11.65 -5.17
C ILE A 41 -21.14 13.17 -5.38
N THR A 42 -20.01 13.63 -5.89
CA THR A 42 -19.75 15.06 -6.10
C THR A 42 -20.73 15.66 -7.13
N SER A 43 -21.12 14.88 -8.15
CA SER A 43 -22.13 15.31 -9.11
C SER A 43 -23.52 15.53 -8.50
N LEU A 44 -23.85 14.78 -7.44
CA LEU A 44 -25.10 14.89 -6.68
C LEU A 44 -25.03 16.01 -5.63
N ASP A 45 -23.87 16.22 -5.00
CA ASP A 45 -23.66 17.30 -4.02
C ASP A 45 -24.03 18.68 -4.62
N GLY A 46 -23.77 18.92 -5.91
CA GLY A 46 -24.14 20.17 -6.59
C GLY A 46 -25.66 20.40 -6.76
N GLN A 47 -26.47 19.36 -6.58
CA GLN A 47 -27.93 19.41 -6.66
C GLN A 47 -28.60 19.53 -5.28
N LEU A 48 -27.86 19.19 -4.22
CA LEU A 48 -28.30 19.32 -2.84
C LEU A 48 -28.10 20.77 -2.35
N GLY A 49 -28.96 21.25 -1.46
CA GLY A 49 -28.75 22.56 -0.82
C GLY A 49 -29.43 23.77 -1.46
N GLN A 50 -30.20 23.59 -2.54
CA GLN A 50 -30.95 24.67 -3.21
C GLN A 50 -32.18 25.06 -2.37
N GLY A 51 -31.96 25.77 -1.25
CA GLY A 51 -33.01 26.32 -0.40
C GLY A 51 -32.65 26.38 1.09
N PRO A 52 -33.43 27.10 1.93
CA PRO A 52 -33.11 27.29 3.34
C PRO A 52 -32.94 25.99 4.15
N LEU A 53 -33.76 24.98 3.88
CA LEU A 53 -33.61 23.65 4.52
C LEU A 53 -32.35 22.92 4.05
N GLY A 54 -32.00 23.07 2.78
CA GLY A 54 -30.80 22.48 2.20
C GLY A 54 -29.51 23.09 2.74
N GLN A 55 -29.49 24.39 3.01
CA GLN A 55 -28.34 25.07 3.63
C GLN A 55 -28.09 24.57 5.05
N ASN A 56 -29.14 24.39 5.85
CA ASN A 56 -29.00 23.80 7.19
C ASN A 56 -28.48 22.36 7.13
N PHE A 57 -29.00 21.54 6.21
CA PHE A 57 -28.49 20.18 5.98
C PHE A 57 -27.00 20.18 5.62
N LEU A 58 -26.56 21.06 4.72
CA LEU A 58 -25.15 21.15 4.31
C LEU A 58 -24.23 21.55 5.47
N GLY A 59 -24.73 22.31 6.46
CA GLY A 59 -23.99 22.67 7.66
C GLY A 59 -23.49 21.45 8.46
N ASP A 60 -24.34 20.44 8.61
CA ASP A 60 -23.98 19.21 9.33
C ASP A 60 -23.37 18.15 8.41
N TYR A 61 -23.86 18.05 7.17
CA TYR A 61 -23.40 17.06 6.20
C TYR A 61 -21.97 17.31 5.73
N GLY A 62 -21.60 18.57 5.44
CA GLY A 62 -20.31 18.93 4.84
C GLY A 62 -19.09 18.44 5.63
N PRO A 63 -19.00 18.69 6.96
CA PRO A 63 -17.90 18.20 7.78
C PRO A 63 -17.81 16.68 7.82
N ALA A 64 -18.94 15.98 7.99
CA ALA A 64 -18.97 14.52 8.03
C ALA A 64 -18.56 13.89 6.69
N ALA A 65 -19.10 14.42 5.57
CA ALA A 65 -18.72 14.00 4.23
C ALA A 65 -17.24 14.24 3.94
N THR A 66 -16.67 15.34 4.44
CA THR A 66 -15.24 15.64 4.31
C THR A 66 -14.39 14.65 5.10
N ALA A 67 -14.75 14.35 6.35
CA ALA A 67 -14.04 13.39 7.19
C ALA A 67 -14.05 11.98 6.57
N ILE A 68 -15.20 11.53 6.05
CA ILE A 68 -15.31 10.24 5.36
C ILE A 68 -14.44 10.20 4.11
N ARG A 69 -14.46 11.26 3.28
CA ARG A 69 -13.60 11.36 2.09
C ARG A 69 -12.12 11.27 2.44
N GLN A 70 -11.69 11.96 3.50
CA GLN A 70 -10.31 11.91 3.96
C GLN A 70 -9.92 10.50 4.43
N ALA A 71 -10.77 9.85 5.23
CA ALA A 71 -10.52 8.49 5.70
C ALA A 71 -10.43 7.50 4.53
N ALA A 72 -11.35 7.58 3.57
CA ALA A 72 -11.34 6.75 2.38
C ALA A 72 -10.06 6.95 1.55
N ASN A 73 -9.63 8.20 1.34
CA ASN A 73 -8.38 8.51 0.64
C ASN A 73 -7.14 7.88 1.32
N GLN A 74 -7.12 7.86 2.65
CA GLN A 74 -6.05 7.18 3.41
C GLN A 74 -6.10 5.66 3.22
N CYS A 75 -7.29 5.06 3.24
CA CYS A 75 -7.46 3.62 3.02
C CYS A 75 -7.04 3.19 1.62
N VAL A 76 -7.46 3.90 0.57
CA VAL A 76 -7.18 3.49 -0.83
C VAL A 76 -5.72 3.68 -1.24
N SER A 77 -4.97 4.55 -0.56
CA SER A 77 -3.53 4.75 -0.83
C SER A 77 -2.62 3.76 -0.12
N GLY A 78 -3.13 3.04 0.90
CA GLY A 78 -2.36 2.09 1.71
C GLY A 78 -1.77 0.92 0.91
N PRO A 79 -2.58 0.17 0.14
CA PRO A 79 -2.11 -1.02 -0.58
C PRO A 79 -0.96 -0.74 -1.54
N GLY A 80 -1.04 0.35 -2.33
CA GLY A 80 0.02 0.72 -3.27
C GLY A 80 1.36 1.04 -2.57
N ARG A 81 1.31 1.72 -1.42
CA ARG A 81 2.50 2.01 -0.61
C ARG A 81 3.12 0.73 -0.03
N ILE A 82 2.29 -0.19 0.45
CA ILE A 82 2.76 -1.48 0.99
C ILE A 82 3.39 -2.31 -0.13
N ALA A 83 2.73 -2.41 -1.29
CA ALA A 83 3.27 -3.16 -2.43
C ALA A 83 4.62 -2.60 -2.91
N ALA A 84 4.73 -1.27 -3.02
CA ALA A 84 5.99 -0.62 -3.40
C ALA A 84 7.11 -0.87 -2.38
N ALA A 85 6.82 -0.75 -1.08
CA ALA A 85 7.78 -1.05 -0.02
C ALA A 85 8.19 -2.53 -0.02
N GLY A 86 7.25 -3.44 -0.26
CA GLY A 86 7.51 -4.86 -0.37
C GLY A 86 8.41 -5.20 -1.55
N GLN A 87 8.17 -4.62 -2.72
CA GLN A 87 9.02 -4.78 -3.90
C GLN A 87 10.46 -4.29 -3.65
N ALA A 88 10.61 -3.14 -3.00
CA ALA A 88 11.93 -2.64 -2.61
C ALA A 88 12.64 -3.61 -1.64
N GLY A 89 11.93 -4.11 -0.62
CA GLY A 89 12.50 -5.07 0.33
C GLY A 89 12.90 -6.41 -0.30
N ILE A 90 12.17 -6.88 -1.31
CA ILE A 90 12.54 -8.08 -2.08
C ILE A 90 13.86 -7.85 -2.83
N ALA A 91 14.02 -6.69 -3.48
CA ALA A 91 15.24 -6.34 -4.18
C ALA A 91 16.44 -6.26 -3.23
N ASP A 92 16.27 -5.61 -2.07
CA ASP A 92 17.31 -5.51 -1.03
C ASP A 92 17.71 -6.90 -0.52
N TYR A 93 16.74 -7.78 -0.30
CA TYR A 93 17.00 -9.15 0.12
C TYR A 93 17.78 -9.94 -0.94
N ALA A 94 17.36 -9.88 -2.21
CA ALA A 94 18.03 -10.60 -3.30
C ALA A 94 19.49 -10.13 -3.48
N GLN A 95 19.73 -8.83 -3.31
CA GLN A 95 21.08 -8.27 -3.32
C GLN A 95 21.91 -8.79 -2.14
N ALA A 96 21.36 -8.75 -0.93
CA ALA A 96 22.05 -9.25 0.27
C ALA A 96 22.37 -10.77 0.19
N ASP A 97 21.46 -11.57 -0.38
CA ASP A 97 21.68 -13.01 -0.61
C ASP A 97 22.83 -13.25 -1.59
N THR A 98 22.87 -12.49 -2.68
CA THR A 98 23.95 -12.55 -3.69
C THR A 98 25.31 -12.18 -3.09
N ASP A 99 25.36 -11.07 -2.33
CA ASP A 99 26.59 -10.60 -1.68
C ASP A 99 27.07 -11.57 -0.61
N GLY A 100 26.14 -12.15 0.16
CA GLY A 100 26.41 -13.19 1.14
C GLY A 100 27.04 -14.43 0.50
N ALA A 101 26.45 -14.94 -0.59
CA ALA A 101 26.96 -16.10 -1.32
C ALA A 101 28.39 -15.86 -1.86
N ALA A 102 28.66 -14.70 -2.45
CA ALA A 102 29.99 -14.34 -2.94
C ALA A 102 31.05 -14.28 -1.83
N GLY A 103 30.68 -13.77 -0.65
CA GLY A 103 31.54 -13.70 0.53
C GLY A 103 31.94 -15.09 1.06
N PHE A 104 31.04 -16.07 1.02
CA PHE A 104 31.33 -17.45 1.42
C PHE A 104 32.29 -18.15 0.44
N HIS A 105 32.10 -17.98 -0.87
CA HIS A 105 32.98 -18.60 -1.88
C HIS A 105 34.41 -18.07 -1.84
N THR A 106 34.60 -16.79 -1.49
CA THR A 106 35.93 -16.18 -1.38
C THR A 106 36.72 -16.72 -0.19
N ARG A 107 36.03 -16.99 0.93
CA ARG A 107 36.66 -17.54 2.15
C ARG A 107 37.17 -18.97 1.97
N ASN A 108 36.45 -19.81 1.23
CA ASN A 108 36.84 -21.21 0.99
C ASN A 108 37.98 -21.41 -0.03
N ARG A 109 38.47 -20.34 -0.70
CA ARG A 109 39.60 -20.41 -1.64
C ARG A 109 40.95 -20.00 -1.04
N ALA A 110 40.95 -19.45 0.17
CA ALA A 110 42.15 -18.92 0.81
C ALA A 110 42.79 -19.89 1.83
N GLU A 111 42.26 -21.12 1.93
CA GLU A 111 42.77 -22.23 2.75
C GLU A 111 43.29 -23.35 1.83
#